data_AF-A0A8J9ZAC6-F1
#
_entry.id   AF-A0A8J9ZAC6-F1
#
_cell.length_a   1.000
_cell.length_b   1.000
_cell.length_c   1.000
_cell.angle_alpha   90.00
_cell.angle_beta   90.00
_cell.angle_gamma   90.00
#
_symmetry.space_group_name_H-M   'P 1'
#
loop_
_entity.id
_entity.type
_entity.pdbx_description
1 polymer ?
#
loop_
_entity_poly.entity_id
_entity_poly.type
_entity_poly.pdbx_seq_one_letter_code
_entity_poly.pdbx_strand_id
1 'polypeptide(L)'
;MVTRPTPAKAFAVGYSDVAKEKEARDPYAFLPFSAWPRNCLGMRLAMLELKFALAKALQEFRFVTYEKTEIPVRIKTTTGNQIEGDVWLRVEARSQEA
;
A
#
# COMPACT_ATOMS: atom_id res chain seq x y z
N MET A 1 -4.38 4.36 -22.03
CA MET A 1 -4.69 3.04 -21.43
C MET A 1 -3.47 2.56 -20.66
N VAL A 2 -3.35 2.89 -19.38
CA VAL A 2 -2.30 2.30 -18.53
C VAL A 2 -2.73 0.88 -18.27
N THR A 3 -2.01 -0.10 -18.82
CA THR A 3 -2.29 -1.53 -18.61
C THR A 3 -2.20 -1.81 -17.11
N ARG A 4 -3.35 -2.02 -16.46
CA ARG A 4 -3.39 -2.47 -15.06
C ARG A 4 -2.68 -3.83 -15.02
N PRO A 5 -1.58 -3.99 -14.26
CA PRO A 5 -1.04 -5.32 -14.04
C PRO A 5 -2.13 -6.17 -13.37
N THR A 6 -2.42 -7.34 -13.94
CA THR A 6 -3.33 -8.33 -13.35
C THR A 6 -2.91 -8.67 -11.92
N PRO A 7 -3.87 -8.83 -10.98
CA PRO A 7 -3.59 -8.95 -9.55
C PRO A 7 -2.64 -10.11 -9.19
N ALA A 8 -2.63 -11.19 -9.99
CA ALA A 8 -1.77 -12.35 -9.77
C ALA A 8 -0.27 -12.11 -9.98
N LYS A 9 0.13 -11.07 -10.74
CA LYS A 9 1.55 -10.76 -11.03
C LYS A 9 2.16 -9.72 -10.09
N ALA A 10 1.38 -9.10 -9.21
CA ALA A 10 1.85 -7.99 -8.38
C ALA A 10 2.71 -8.43 -7.17
N PHE A 11 2.59 -9.67 -6.70
CA PHE A 11 3.23 -10.10 -5.44
C PHE A 11 4.64 -10.68 -5.59
N ALA A 12 5.09 -10.96 -6.82
CA ALA A 12 6.39 -11.57 -7.11
C ALA A 12 7.37 -10.63 -7.83
N VAL A 13 7.21 -9.31 -7.65
CA VAL A 13 8.09 -8.32 -8.27
C VAL A 13 9.33 -8.13 -7.39
N GLY A 14 10.51 -8.52 -7.90
CA GLY A 14 11.78 -8.27 -7.24
C GLY A 14 12.12 -6.78 -7.21
N TYR A 15 12.91 -6.32 -6.24
CA TYR A 15 13.30 -4.90 -6.12
C TYR A 15 13.94 -4.33 -7.39
N SER A 16 14.66 -5.16 -8.16
CA SER A 16 15.25 -4.84 -9.46
C SER A 16 14.21 -4.55 -10.56
N ASP A 17 13.06 -5.19 -10.50
CA ASP A 17 12.01 -5.03 -11.50
C ASP A 17 11.15 -3.79 -11.20
N VAL A 18 11.00 -3.43 -9.92
CA VAL A 18 10.38 -2.17 -9.49
C VAL A 18 11.14 -0.95 -10.03
N ALA A 19 12.48 -1.01 -10.07
CA ALA A 19 13.32 0.08 -10.57
C ALA A 19 13.09 0.36 -12.05
N LYS A 20 13.02 -0.70 -12.88
CA LYS A 20 12.76 -0.60 -14.33
C LYS A 20 11.39 -0.03 -14.62
N GLU A 21 10.37 -0.45 -13.87
CA GLU A 21 9.00 0.01 -14.08
C GLU A 21 8.78 1.46 -13.64
N LYS A 22 9.57 1.95 -12.67
CA LYS A 22 9.56 3.34 -12.22
C LYS A 22 10.12 4.29 -13.27
N GLU A 23 11.15 3.88 -14.00
CA GLU A 23 11.81 4.69 -15.04
C GLU A 23 10.92 4.83 -16.29
N ALA A 24 10.09 3.82 -16.58
CA ALA A 24 9.14 3.87 -17.69
C ALA A 24 7.87 4.71 -17.43
N ARG A 25 7.62 5.10 -16.17
CA ARG A 25 6.41 5.87 -15.80
C ARG A 25 6.65 7.36 -15.87
N ASP A 26 5.63 8.10 -16.32
CA ASP A 26 5.65 9.56 -16.29
C ASP A 26 5.90 10.08 -14.85
N PRO A 27 6.82 11.03 -14.64
CA PRO A 27 7.16 11.54 -13.30
C PRO A 27 5.98 12.14 -12.53
N TYR A 28 4.92 12.56 -13.21
CA TYR A 28 3.72 13.15 -12.63
C TYR A 28 2.53 12.19 -12.59
N ALA A 29 2.70 10.92 -12.98
CA ALA A 29 1.64 9.91 -12.93
C ALA A 29 1.19 9.57 -11.50
N PHE A 30 2.01 9.83 -10.47
CA PHE A 30 1.70 9.50 -9.09
C PHE A 30 2.17 10.61 -8.12
N LEU A 31 1.22 11.40 -7.61
CA LEU A 31 1.47 12.57 -6.76
C LEU A 31 0.70 12.48 -5.42
N PRO A 32 1.01 11.50 -4.55
CA PRO A 32 0.25 11.25 -3.32
C PRO A 32 0.31 12.40 -2.31
N PHE A 33 1.39 13.18 -2.32
CA PHE A 33 1.60 14.34 -1.44
C PHE A 33 1.57 15.67 -2.21
N SER A 34 1.05 15.63 -3.45
CA SER A 34 1.20 16.67 -4.47
C SER A 34 2.67 16.92 -4.88
N ALA A 35 2.87 17.72 -5.92
CA ALA A 35 4.17 18.30 -6.28
C ALA A 35 3.89 19.73 -6.73
N TRP A 36 4.52 20.73 -6.09
CA TRP A 36 4.55 22.19 -6.37
C TRP A 36 4.71 22.99 -5.05
N PRO A 37 4.80 24.34 -5.02
CA PRO A 37 4.77 25.22 -3.82
C PRO A 37 3.72 24.88 -2.75
N ARG A 38 2.64 24.16 -3.10
CA ARG A 38 1.68 23.62 -2.13
C ARG A 38 1.87 22.11 -1.90
N ASN A 39 3.13 21.71 -1.67
CA ASN A 39 3.48 20.34 -1.27
C ASN A 39 3.04 20.08 0.16
N CYS A 40 2.69 18.84 0.48
CA CYS A 40 2.42 18.42 1.85
C CYS A 40 3.66 18.64 2.73
N LEU A 41 3.57 19.59 3.66
CA LEU A 41 4.60 19.84 4.68
C LEU A 41 4.86 18.60 5.55
N GLY A 42 3.84 17.75 5.71
CA GLY A 42 3.89 16.52 6.48
C GLY A 42 4.40 15.30 5.72
N MET A 43 4.85 15.41 4.46
CA MET A 43 5.26 14.24 3.66
C MET A 43 6.29 13.36 4.38
N ARG A 44 7.32 13.98 4.99
CA ARG A 44 8.38 13.25 5.71
C ARG A 44 7.84 12.56 6.97
N LEU A 45 6.98 13.26 7.71
CA LEU A 45 6.34 12.73 8.92
C LEU A 45 5.46 11.53 8.58
N ALA A 46 4.56 11.68 7.61
CA ALA A 46 3.65 10.63 7.17
C ALA A 46 4.40 9.37 6.70
N MET A 47 5.49 9.53 5.95
CA MET A 47 6.32 8.41 5.50
C MET A 47 7.05 7.71 6.65
N LEU A 48 7.49 8.44 7.67
CA LEU A 48 8.16 7.88 8.83
C LEU A 48 7.18 7.11 9.71
N GLU A 49 6.06 7.75 10.06
CA GLU A 49 5.01 7.14 10.88
C GLU A 49 4.46 5.88 10.22
N LEU A 50 4.15 5.92 8.93
CA LEU A 50 3.62 4.77 8.20
C LEU A 50 4.62 3.61 8.16
N LYS A 51 5.90 3.89 7.86
CA LYS A 51 6.94 2.85 7.84
C LYS A 51 7.16 2.25 9.21
N PHE A 52 7.20 3.08 10.25
CA PHE A 52 7.38 2.63 11.62
C PHE A 52 6.20 1.78 12.09
N ALA A 53 4.97 2.26 11.88
CA ALA A 53 3.76 1.54 12.22
C ALA A 53 3.67 0.18 11.49
N LEU A 54 3.97 0.15 10.19
CA LEU A 54 3.98 -1.10 9.42
C LEU A 54 5.08 -2.06 9.88
N ALA A 55 6.29 -1.55 10.14
CA ALA A 55 7.39 -2.38 10.63
C ALA A 55 7.05 -3.01 11.98
N LYS A 56 6.46 -2.24 12.91
CA LYS A 56 6.03 -2.75 14.21
C LYS A 56 4.88 -3.74 14.10
N ALA A 57 3.87 -3.41 13.29
CA ALA A 57 2.74 -4.31 13.04
C ALA A 57 3.19 -5.66 12.46
N LEU A 58 4.13 -5.68 11.52
CA LEU A 58 4.63 -6.91 10.89
C LEU A 58 5.65 -7.69 11.75
N GLN A 59 6.27 -7.04 12.73
CA GLN A 59 7.14 -7.70 13.71
C GLN A 59 6.33 -8.55 14.68
N GLU A 60 5.21 -8.01 15.17
CA GLU A 60 4.43 -8.62 16.26
C GLU A 60 3.24 -9.43 15.75
N PHE A 61 2.74 -9.14 14.54
CA PHE A 61 1.54 -9.74 14.01
C PHE A 61 1.74 -10.35 12.62
N ARG A 62 1.01 -11.43 12.38
CA ARG A 62 0.85 -12.08 11.09
C ARG A 62 -0.57 -11.82 10.60
N PHE A 63 -0.69 -11.14 9.47
CA PHE A 63 -1.97 -10.87 8.83
C PHE A 63 -2.33 -12.03 7.88
N VAL A 64 -3.48 -12.64 8.11
CA VAL A 64 -4.02 -13.74 7.30
C VAL A 64 -5.36 -13.31 6.70
N THR A 65 -5.58 -13.69 5.44
CA THR A 65 -6.84 -13.46 4.74
C THR A 65 -7.95 -14.27 5.39
N TYR A 66 -9.10 -13.65 5.63
CA TYR A 66 -10.29 -14.30 6.15
C TYR A 66 -11.24 -14.63 4.99
N GLU A 67 -12.19 -15.54 5.19
CA GLU A 67 -13.14 -15.97 4.15
C GLU A 67 -14.00 -14.82 3.59
N LYS A 68 -14.21 -13.78 4.39
CA LYS A 68 -14.93 -12.56 4.01
C LYS A 68 -14.04 -11.43 3.47
N THR A 69 -12.74 -11.65 3.34
CA THR A 69 -11.82 -10.63 2.83
C THR A 69 -11.94 -10.54 1.31
N GLU A 70 -12.53 -9.45 0.81
CA GLU A 70 -12.58 -9.18 -0.62
C GLU A 70 -11.21 -8.71 -1.14
N ILE A 71 -10.63 -9.47 -2.08
CA ILE A 71 -9.38 -9.12 -2.77
C ILE A 71 -9.69 -9.03 -4.27
N PRO A 72 -9.54 -7.88 -4.94
CA PRO A 72 -8.97 -6.61 -4.47
C PRO A 72 -9.97 -5.72 -3.69
N VAL A 73 -9.45 -4.95 -2.74
CA VAL A 73 -10.24 -3.96 -1.97
C VAL A 73 -10.83 -2.92 -2.92
N ARG A 74 -12.15 -2.70 -2.84
CA ARG A 74 -12.85 -1.69 -3.64
C ARG A 74 -12.69 -0.33 -2.97
N ILE A 75 -12.26 0.66 -3.73
CA ILE A 75 -12.10 2.04 -3.27
C ILE A 75 -13.23 2.86 -3.90
N LYS A 76 -13.99 3.57 -3.07
CA LYS A 76 -15.04 4.47 -3.54
C LYS A 76 -14.41 5.58 -4.39
N THR A 77 -15.08 5.93 -5.49
CA THR A 77 -14.66 7.00 -6.40
C THR A 77 -15.10 8.40 -5.91
N THR A 78 -15.70 8.49 -4.72
CA THR A 78 -16.16 9.74 -4.09
C THR A 78 -14.99 10.54 -3.51
N THR A 79 -15.22 11.80 -3.10
CA THR A 79 -14.24 12.67 -2.44
C THR A 79 -13.57 11.97 -1.25
N GLY A 80 -12.29 11.61 -1.43
CA GLY A 80 -11.50 10.83 -0.49
C GLY A 80 -11.46 9.36 -0.88
N ASN A 81 -10.25 8.80 -1.01
CA ASN A 81 -10.00 7.40 -1.34
C ASN A 81 -10.43 6.46 -0.20
N GLN A 82 -11.73 6.43 0.09
CA GLN A 82 -12.33 5.62 1.14
C GLN A 82 -12.60 4.20 0.63
N ILE A 83 -12.53 3.24 1.52
CA ILE A 83 -12.84 1.85 1.19
C ILE A 83 -14.36 1.68 1.07
N GLU A 84 -14.79 0.92 0.08
CA GLU A 84 -16.19 0.56 -0.09
C GLU A 84 -16.52 -0.67 0.75
N GLY A 85 -17.17 -0.42 1.90
CA GLY A 85 -17.57 -1.46 2.83
C GLY A 85 -16.56 -1.70 3.96
N ASP A 86 -16.62 -2.89 4.55
CA ASP A 86 -15.78 -3.30 5.68
C ASP A 86 -14.60 -4.15 5.21
N VAL A 87 -13.43 -3.96 5.84
CA VAL A 87 -12.25 -4.80 5.60
C VAL A 87 -12.02 -5.68 6.80
N TRP A 88 -12.21 -6.98 6.60
CA TRP A 88 -11.94 -8.01 7.60
C TRP A 88 -10.56 -8.62 7.36
N LEU A 89 -9.71 -8.64 8.37
CA LEU A 89 -8.42 -9.32 8.36
C LEU A 89 -8.27 -10.12 9.66
N ARG A 90 -7.77 -11.35 9.55
CA ARG A 90 -7.43 -12.15 10.72
C ARG A 90 -6.01 -11.79 11.13
N VAL A 91 -5.83 -11.50 12.42
CA VAL A 91 -4.52 -11.17 13.00
C VAL A 91 -4.10 -12.30 13.92
N GLU A 92 -2.97 -12.92 13.62
CA GLU A 92 -2.34 -13.94 14.47
C GLU A 92 -1.11 -13.30 15.14
N ALA A 93 -0.94 -13.49 16.45
CA ALA A 93 0.27 -13.04 17.13
C ALA A 93 1.46 -13.83 16.59
N ARG A 94 2.50 -13.13 16.17
CA ARG A 94 3.75 -13.74 15.75
C ARG A 94 4.55 -14.00 17.02
N SER A 95 4.46 -15.24 17.51
CA SER A 95 5.30 -15.80 18.58
C SER A 95 6.71 -15.21 18.48
N GLN A 96 7.09 -14.38 19.45
CA GLN A 96 8.50 -14.09 19.66
C GLN A 96 9.03 -15.23 20.52
N GLU A 97 9.46 -16.31 19.87
CA GLU A 97 10.47 -17.19 20.48
C GLU A 97 11.75 -16.37 20.59
N ALA A 98 11.90 -15.77 21.78
CA ALA A 98 13.13 -15.24 22.33
C ALA A 98 13.60 -16.20 23.43
#